data_AF-A0A4Q1CJP6-F1
#
_entry.id   AF-A0A4Q1CJP6-F1
#
_cell.length_a   1.000
_cell.length_b   1.000
_cell.length_c   1.000
_cell.angle_alpha   90.00
_cell.angle_beta   90.00
_cell.angle_gamma   90.00
#
_symmetry.space_group_name_H-M   'P 1'
#
loop_
_entity.id
_entity.type
_entity.pdbx_description
1 polymer ?
#
loop_
_entity_poly.entity_id
_entity_poly.type
_entity_poly.pdbx_seq_one_letter_code
_entity_poly.pdbx_strand_id
1 'polypeptide(L)' 'MSGMEPETQDFLKRIVQTVSVGMLFMLLHMTFGLYLNWGFFEGTPSIGNIIYYIVFLGSLAGLIYYYYRLWKGKL' A
#
# COMPACT_ATOMS: atom_id res chain seq x y z
N MET A 1 7.92 -36.27 4.04
CA MET A 1 8.30 -34.91 3.63
C MET A 1 8.25 -34.02 4.86
N SER A 2 9.36 -33.43 5.28
CA SER A 2 9.39 -32.42 6.34
C SER A 2 8.70 -31.15 5.82
N GLY A 3 7.37 -31.10 5.95
CA GLY A 3 6.59 -29.91 5.68
C GLY A 3 6.85 -28.85 6.74
N MET A 4 6.98 -27.60 6.32
CA MET A 4 7.07 -26.45 7.24
C MET A 4 5.85 -26.44 8.16
N GLU A 5 6.05 -26.12 9.44
CA GLU A 5 4.95 -26.03 10.40
C GLU A 5 3.87 -25.04 9.93
N PRO A 6 2.57 -25.36 10.11
CA PRO A 6 1.47 -24.52 9.62
C PRO A 6 1.55 -23.07 10.11
N GLU A 7 2.03 -22.85 11.33
CA GLU A 7 2.19 -21.52 11.91
C GLU A 7 3.29 -20.70 11.20
N THR A 8 4.44 -21.32 10.94
CA THR A 8 5.52 -20.69 10.18
C THR A 8 5.07 -20.34 8.77
N GLN A 9 4.29 -21.22 8.12
CA GLN A 9 3.73 -20.93 6.80
C GLN A 9 2.76 -19.74 6.82
N ASP A 10 1.87 -19.66 7.80
CA ASP A 10 0.93 -18.53 7.94
C ASP A 10 1.68 -17.21 8.16
N PHE A 11 2.70 -17.23 9.01
CA PHE A 11 3.53 -16.06 9.29
C PHE A 11 4.26 -15.56 8.03
N LEU A 12 4.92 -16.45 7.29
CA LEU A 12 5.61 -16.07 6.05
C LEU A 12 4.63 -15.56 4.99
N LYS A 13 3.44 -16.16 4.87
CA LYS A 13 2.40 -15.67 3.95
C LYS A 13 1.98 -14.24 4.29
N ARG A 14 1.81 -13.89 5.57
CA ARG A 14 1.48 -12.52 6.00
C ARG A 14 2.59 -11.53 5.70
N ILE A 15 3.86 -11.93 5.88
CA ILE A 15 5.00 -11.10 5.48
C ILE A 15 4.97 -10.84 3.98
N VAL A 16 4.82 -11.90 3.17
CA VAL A 16 4.76 -11.78 1.71
C VAL A 16 3.59 -10.88 1.30
N GLN A 17 2.41 -11.04 1.90
CA GLN A 17 1.26 -10.15 1.66
C GLN A 17 1.55 -8.71 2.03
N THR A 18 2.17 -8.47 3.19
CA THR A 18 2.54 -7.12 3.64
C THR A 18 3.45 -6.45 2.63
N VAL A 19 4.56 -7.11 2.27
CA VAL A 19 5.53 -6.58 1.31
C VAL A 19 4.91 -6.38 -0.06
N SER A 20 4.17 -7.37 -0.57
CA SER A 20 3.58 -7.32 -1.92
C SER A 20 2.57 -6.18 -2.08
N VAL A 21 1.67 -6.02 -1.10
CA VAL A 21 0.67 -4.94 -1.13
C VAL A 21 1.35 -3.57 -0.97
N GLY A 22 2.40 -3.48 -0.17
CA GLY A 22 3.16 -2.23 0.01
C GLY A 22 3.92 -1.84 -1.25
N MET A 23 4.53 -2.81 -1.92
CA MET A 23 5.17 -2.62 -3.22
C MET A 23 4.16 -2.17 -4.28
N LEU A 24 2.98 -2.79 -4.33
CA LEU A 24 1.92 -2.38 -5.25
C LEU A 24 1.46 -0.94 -4.98
N PHE A 25 1.27 -0.57 -3.71
CA PHE A 25 0.93 0.77 -3.31
C PHE A 25 1.97 1.79 -3.79
N MET A 26 3.26 1.49 -3.58
CA MET A 26 4.36 2.34 -4.04
C MET A 26 4.38 2.44 -5.57
N LEU A 27 4.24 1.32 -6.29
CA LEU A 27 4.23 1.31 -7.76
C LEU A 27 3.12 2.18 -8.35
N LEU A 28 1.91 2.06 -7.81
CA LEU A 28 0.77 2.88 -8.24
C LEU A 28 1.06 4.36 -8.01
N HIS A 29 1.47 4.74 -6.80
CA HIS A 29 1.67 6.15 -6.47
C HIS A 29 2.93 6.77 -7.08
N MET A 30 3.97 5.97 -7.35
CA MET A 30 5.09 6.42 -8.18
C MET A 30 4.62 6.68 -9.62
N THR A 31 3.77 5.81 -10.18
CA THR A 31 3.28 5.98 -11.55
C THR A 31 2.37 7.20 -11.67
N PHE A 32 1.33 7.31 -10.83
CA PHE A 32 0.39 8.43 -10.92
C PHE A 32 0.98 9.73 -10.36
N GLY A 33 1.63 9.67 -9.20
CA GLY A 33 2.16 10.85 -8.52
C GLY A 33 3.39 11.43 -9.21
N LEU A 34 4.35 10.56 -9.58
CA LEU A 34 5.61 11.00 -10.16
C LEU A 34 5.59 10.96 -11.69
N TYR A 35 5.35 9.80 -12.29
CA TYR A 35 5.48 9.64 -13.75
C TYR A 35 4.44 10.47 -14.54
N LEU A 36 3.19 10.51 -14.06
CA LEU A 36 2.15 11.36 -14.65
C LEU A 36 2.11 12.78 -14.06
N ASN A 37 3.01 13.10 -13.12
CA ASN A 37 3.13 14.39 -12.43
C ASN A 37 1.90 14.82 -11.61
N TRP A 38 0.97 13.92 -11.25
CA TRP A 38 -0.22 14.32 -10.47
C TRP A 38 0.11 14.70 -9.03
N GLY A 39 1.30 14.35 -8.53
CA GLY A 39 1.80 14.74 -7.22
C GLY A 39 2.53 16.09 -7.19
N PHE A 40 2.74 16.75 -8.34
CA PHE A 40 3.45 18.02 -8.42
C PHE A 40 2.51 19.17 -8.79
N PHE A 41 2.75 20.33 -8.16
CA PHE A 41 2.01 21.56 -8.46
C PHE A 41 2.84 22.45 -9.39
N GLU A 42 2.38 22.63 -10.62
CA GLU A 42 2.98 23.58 -11.58
C GLU A 42 2.35 24.97 -11.41
N GLY A 43 2.77 25.68 -10.36
CA GLY A 43 2.29 27.03 -10.03
C GLY A 43 1.10 27.03 -9.07
N THR A 44 -0.08 26.61 -9.53
CA THR A 44 -1.28 26.49 -8.68
C THR A 44 -1.81 25.06 -8.63
N PRO A 45 -2.44 24.63 -7.51
CA PRO A 45 -3.05 23.31 -7.43
C PRO A 45 -4.15 23.14 -8.49
N SER A 46 -3.98 22.15 -9.36
CA SER A 46 -5.02 21.75 -10.30
C SER A 46 -6.03 20.81 -9.64
N ILE A 47 -7.22 20.69 -10.23
CA ILE A 47 -8.24 19.72 -9.82
C ILE A 47 -7.69 18.29 -9.81
N GLY A 48 -6.82 17.95 -10.77
CA GLY A 48 -6.17 16.65 -10.85
C GLY A 48 -5.30 16.35 -9.62
N ASN A 49 -4.55 17.35 -9.13
CA ASN A 49 -3.75 17.18 -7.93
C ASN A 49 -4.64 16.97 -6.69
N ILE A 50 -5.73 17.72 -6.56
CA ILE A 50 -6.65 17.58 -5.42
C ILE A 50 -7.24 16.17 -5.38
N ILE A 51 -7.72 15.67 -6.53
CA ILE A 51 -8.23 14.30 -6.66
C ILE A 51 -7.14 13.29 -6.30
N TYR A 52 -5.92 13.47 -6.83
CA TYR A 52 -4.78 12.61 -6.53
C TYR A 52 -4.51 12.51 -5.02
N TYR A 53 -4.45 13.63 -4.30
CA TYR A 53 -4.20 13.62 -2.86
C TYR A 53 -5.34 13.00 -2.05
N ILE A 54 -6.60 13.21 -2.45
CA ILE A 54 -7.75 12.53 -1.81
C ILE A 54 -7.62 11.00 -1.98
N VAL A 55 -7.32 10.53 -3.19
CA VAL A 55 -7.13 9.10 -3.47
C VAL A 55 -5.89 8.56 -2.74
N PHE A 56 -4.78 9.31 -2.72
CA PHE A 56 -3.57 8.93 -2.01
C PHE A 56 -3.83 8.76 -0.51
N LEU A 57 -4.44 9.75 0.15
CA LEU A 57 -4.73 9.69 1.58
C LEU A 57 -5.76 8.60 1.90
N GLY A 58 -6.81 8.47 1.09
CA GLY A 58 -7.81 7.41 1.25
C GLY A 58 -7.21 6.01 1.10
N SER A 59 -6.38 5.80 0.07
CA SER A 59 -5.69 4.52 -0.15
C SER A 59 -4.62 4.24 0.90
N LEU A 60 -3.93 5.26 1.42
CA LEU A 60 -2.98 5.12 2.52
C LEU A 60 -3.68 4.69 3.82
N ALA A 61 -4.78 5.34 4.17
CA ALA A 61 -5.60 4.95 5.32
C ALA A 61 -6.12 3.52 5.15
N GLY A 62 -6.57 3.15 3.94
CA GLY A 62 -6.97 1.80 3.59
C GLY A 62 -5.84 0.77 3.73
N LEU A 63 -4.62 1.11 3.29
CA LEU A 63 -3.43 0.27 3.41
C LEU A 63 -3.07 0.02 4.88
N ILE A 64 -3.04 1.09 5.69
CA ILE A 64 -2.76 1.00 7.14
C ILE A 64 -3.83 0.13 7.82
N TYR A 65 -5.11 0.36 7.51
CA TYR A 65 -6.20 -0.46 8.04
C TYR A 65 -6.09 -1.93 7.62
N TYR A 66 -5.74 -2.20 6.36
CA TYR A 66 -5.52 -3.54 5.84
C TYR A 66 -4.38 -4.24 6.61
N TYR A 67 -3.24 -3.59 6.80
CA TYR A 67 -2.14 -4.16 7.59
C TYR A 67 -2.52 -4.36 9.05
N TYR A 68 -3.19 -3.40 9.66
CA TYR A 68 -3.71 -3.56 11.02
C TYR A 68 -4.60 -4.81 11.13
N ARG A 69 -5.54 -5.00 10.20
CA ARG A 69 -6.41 -6.19 10.16
C ARG A 69 -5.64 -7.48 9.88
N LEU A 70 -4.63 -7.42 9.01
CA LEU A 70 -3.78 -8.56 8.67
C LEU A 70 -2.94 -9.02 9.86
N TRP A 71 -2.54 -8.12 10.76
CA TRP A 71 -1.70 -8.44 11.91
C TRP A 71 -2.46 -8.52 13.24
N LYS A 72 -3.73 -8.10 13.26
CA LYS A 72 -4.58 -8.15 14.46
C LYS A 72 -4.74 -9.58 14.99
N GLY A 73 -4.39 -9.78 16.26
CA GLY A 73 -4.55 -11.06 16.97
C GLY A 73 -3.47 -12.11 16.65
N LYS A 74 -2.35 -11.68 16.06
CA LYS A 74 -1.18 -12.53 15.72
C LYS A 74 0.16 -11.95 16.19
N LEU A 75 0.13 -10.77 16.82
CA LEU A 75 1.22 -10.16 17.57
C LEU A 75 1.03 -10.42 19.06
#